data_AF-A0A8W8JFZ4-F1
#
_entry.id   AF-A0A8W8JFZ4-F1
#
_cell.length_a   1.000
_cell.length_b   1.000
_cell.length_c   1.000
_cell.angle_alpha   90.00
_cell.angle_beta   90.00
_cell.angle_gamma   90.00
#
_symmetry.space_group_name_H-M   'P 1'
#
loop_
_entity.id
_entity.type
_entity.pdbx_description
1 polymer ?
#
loop_
_entity_poly.entity_id
_entity_poly.type
_entity_poly.pdbx_seq_one_letter_code
_entity_poly.pdbx_strand_id
1 'polypeptide(L)'
;MAEVGYSNKSSREPYQCCSSSSISMNDSVKSDNCATGFYGPKCEFPCRHPNYGELCQLECECKEQYCNHITGCQEVPDPCSSTKRSSTNEAMLISTIVFTLIAVLQFSAYLSLRFIHKVK
;
A
#
# COMPACT_ATOMS: atom_id res chain seq x y z
N MET A 1 -18.99 -42.44 -27.41
CA MET A 1 -19.57 -41.36 -26.58
C MET A 1 -18.60 -41.13 -25.43
N ALA A 2 -18.04 -39.98 -25.12
CA ALA A 2 -17.93 -38.65 -25.73
C ALA A 2 -16.66 -38.01 -25.11
N GLU A 3 -16.01 -37.10 -25.81
CA GLU A 3 -14.88 -36.32 -25.28
C GLU A 3 -15.35 -35.14 -24.40
N VAL A 4 -14.49 -34.67 -23.49
CA VAL A 4 -13.95 -33.28 -23.37
C VAL A 4 -13.21 -33.16 -22.04
N GLY A 5 -11.97 -32.65 -22.07
CA GLY A 5 -11.19 -32.28 -20.89
C GLY A 5 -11.33 -30.80 -20.48
N TYR A 6 -10.89 -30.46 -19.28
CA TYR A 6 -10.30 -29.13 -18.99
C TYR A 6 -9.44 -29.17 -17.72
N SER A 7 -8.18 -28.73 -17.83
CA SER A 7 -7.28 -28.45 -16.70
C SER A 7 -7.71 -27.16 -16.01
N ASN A 8 -8.04 -27.16 -14.72
CA ASN A 8 -8.25 -25.91 -14.01
C ASN A 8 -6.93 -25.37 -13.43
N LYS A 9 -6.11 -24.80 -14.31
CA LYS A 9 -5.06 -23.84 -13.92
C LYS A 9 -5.75 -22.51 -13.59
N SER A 10 -6.05 -22.27 -12.31
CA SER A 10 -6.43 -20.93 -11.88
C SER A 10 -5.16 -20.10 -11.74
N SER A 11 -4.78 -19.45 -12.83
CA SER A 11 -3.80 -18.37 -12.86
C SER A 11 -4.42 -17.25 -13.69
N ARG A 12 -4.49 -16.05 -13.08
CA ARG A 12 -4.86 -14.73 -13.63
C ARG A 12 -6.36 -14.36 -13.62
N GLU A 13 -6.79 -13.67 -12.57
CA GLU A 13 -7.36 -12.30 -12.58
C GLU A 13 -7.90 -11.94 -11.18
N PRO A 14 -7.91 -10.64 -10.82
CA PRO A 14 -7.72 -10.17 -9.46
C PRO A 14 -9.03 -10.21 -8.67
N TYR A 15 -8.88 -10.63 -7.42
CA TYR A 15 -9.92 -10.72 -6.41
C TYR A 15 -10.76 -9.43 -6.35
N GLN A 16 -12.04 -9.55 -6.66
CA GLN A 16 -13.05 -8.50 -6.57
C GLN A 16 -13.29 -8.14 -5.09
N CYS A 17 -13.07 -6.90 -4.68
CA CYS A 17 -13.45 -6.44 -3.34
C CYS A 17 -14.91 -5.95 -3.32
N CYS A 18 -15.72 -6.50 -2.42
CA CYS A 18 -17.02 -5.94 -2.05
C CYS A 18 -16.81 -4.65 -1.25
N SER A 19 -17.37 -3.53 -1.72
CA SER A 19 -17.39 -2.24 -1.02
C SER A 19 -18.67 -2.10 -0.21
N SER A 20 -18.55 -1.95 1.12
CA SER A 20 -19.39 -1.21 2.09
C SER A 20 -18.88 -1.55 3.50
N SER A 21 -18.66 -0.67 4.48
CA SER A 21 -19.30 0.61 4.79
C SER A 21 -18.32 1.51 5.57
N SER A 22 -18.38 2.83 5.37
CA SER A 22 -17.82 3.80 6.30
C SER A 22 -18.57 3.72 7.64
N ILE A 23 -17.96 3.12 8.66
CA ILE A 23 -18.35 3.41 10.04
C ILE A 23 -17.34 4.40 10.60
N SER A 24 -17.78 5.65 10.68
CA SER A 24 -17.16 6.66 11.51
C SER A 24 -17.39 6.29 12.98
N MET A 25 -16.43 5.63 13.62
CA MET A 25 -16.42 5.53 15.09
C MET A 25 -15.73 6.77 15.66
N ASN A 26 -16.52 7.80 15.99
CA ASN A 26 -16.28 8.50 17.23
C ASN A 26 -16.82 7.57 18.33
N ASP A 27 -15.96 6.75 18.89
CA ASP A 27 -16.33 5.99 20.06
C ASP A 27 -15.17 6.01 21.04
N SER A 28 -15.43 6.61 22.20
CA SER A 28 -14.59 6.51 23.38
C SER A 28 -14.75 5.08 23.90
N VAL A 29 -14.29 4.10 23.14
CA VAL A 29 -14.27 2.71 23.57
C VAL A 29 -13.21 2.65 24.65
N LYS A 30 -13.66 2.54 25.90
CA LYS A 30 -12.86 1.92 26.93
C LYS A 30 -12.61 0.50 26.46
N SER A 31 -11.50 0.32 25.77
CA SER A 31 -11.15 -0.94 25.14
C SER A 31 -10.71 -1.89 26.24
N ASP A 32 -11.59 -2.81 26.63
CA ASP A 32 -11.21 -4.05 27.32
C ASP A 32 -10.38 -4.97 26.39
N ASN A 33 -10.09 -4.52 25.15
CA ASN A 33 -9.26 -5.21 24.18
C ASN A 33 -7.84 -4.63 24.17
N CYS A 34 -6.87 -5.53 24.12
CA CYS A 34 -5.45 -5.20 24.05
C CYS A 34 -5.07 -4.40 22.80
N ALA A 35 -3.93 -3.72 22.88
CA ALA A 35 -3.32 -3.09 21.71
C ALA A 35 -3.12 -4.14 20.59
N THR A 36 -3.20 -3.69 19.34
CA THR A 36 -2.99 -4.53 18.16
C THR A 36 -1.72 -5.35 18.30
N GLY A 37 -1.83 -6.66 18.06
CA GLY A 37 -0.72 -7.58 18.16
C GLY A 37 -0.41 -8.09 19.57
N PHE A 38 -1.26 -7.82 20.56
CA PHE A 38 -1.10 -8.32 21.93
C PHE A 38 -2.38 -8.97 22.46
N TYR A 39 -2.20 -9.88 23.42
CA TYR A 39 -3.27 -10.59 24.11
C TYR A 39 -2.88 -10.88 25.57
N GLY A 40 -3.84 -11.36 26.36
CA GLY A 40 -3.65 -11.71 27.76
C GLY A 40 -4.42 -10.78 28.71
N PRO A 41 -4.54 -11.16 29.99
CA PRO A 41 -5.29 -10.40 30.99
C PRO A 41 -4.74 -8.99 31.24
N LYS A 42 -3.46 -8.76 30.90
CA LYS A 42 -2.78 -7.47 31.00
C LYS A 42 -2.11 -7.07 29.67
N CYS A 43 -2.49 -7.71 28.56
CA CYS A 43 -1.91 -7.46 27.24
C CYS A 43 -0.39 -7.67 27.19
N GLU A 44 0.10 -8.61 27.98
CA GLU A 44 1.52 -8.87 28.16
C GLU A 44 2.11 -9.80 27.09
N PHE A 45 1.26 -10.50 26.34
CA PHE A 45 1.71 -11.50 25.37
C PHE A 45 1.55 -10.98 23.93
N PRO A 46 2.60 -11.01 23.10
CA PRO A 46 2.44 -10.73 21.68
C PRO A 46 1.68 -11.87 21.01
N CYS A 47 0.92 -11.58 19.94
CA CYS A 47 0.22 -12.62 19.16
C CYS A 47 1.17 -13.76 18.77
N ARG A 48 0.71 -14.99 18.98
CA ARG A 48 1.46 -16.20 18.66
C ARG A 48 1.34 -16.50 17.17
N HIS A 49 2.43 -16.92 16.53
CA HIS A 49 2.40 -17.44 15.16
C HIS A 49 1.37 -18.58 15.01
N PRO A 50 0.57 -18.59 13.93
CA PRO A 50 0.65 -17.72 12.75
C PRO A 50 -0.11 -16.39 12.88
N ASN A 51 -0.63 -16.05 14.05
CA ASN A 51 -1.56 -14.94 14.19
C ASN A 51 -0.89 -13.58 14.44
N TYR A 52 -1.53 -12.53 13.95
CA TYR A 52 -1.13 -11.13 14.16
C TYR A 52 -2.34 -10.18 14.12
N GLY A 53 -2.09 -8.89 14.36
CA GLY A 53 -3.09 -7.84 14.16
C GLY A 53 -4.08 -7.69 15.32
N GLU A 54 -5.24 -7.10 15.03
CA GLU A 54 -6.27 -6.86 16.05
C GLU A 54 -6.80 -8.19 16.59
N LEU A 55 -6.78 -8.35 17.92
CA LEU A 55 -7.23 -9.57 18.60
C LEU A 55 -6.60 -10.87 18.06
N CYS A 56 -5.43 -10.78 17.43
CA CYS A 56 -4.76 -11.89 16.76
C CYS A 56 -5.65 -12.64 15.74
N GLN A 57 -6.53 -11.91 15.02
CA GLN A 57 -7.45 -12.53 14.04
C GLN A 57 -6.88 -12.62 12.62
N LEU A 58 -5.74 -11.98 12.35
CA LEU A 58 -5.05 -12.08 11.06
C LEU A 58 -4.01 -13.20 11.08
N GLU A 59 -3.65 -13.73 9.91
CA GLU A 59 -2.74 -14.87 9.77
C GLU A 59 -1.55 -14.56 8.84
N CYS A 60 -0.34 -14.88 9.29
CA CYS A 60 0.89 -14.75 8.55
C CYS A 60 1.11 -15.93 7.61
N GLU A 61 1.20 -15.66 6.31
CA GLU A 61 1.60 -16.63 5.28
C GLU A 61 3.12 -16.63 5.03
N CYS A 62 3.91 -16.54 6.10
CA CYS A 62 5.38 -16.52 6.06
C CYS A 62 5.96 -17.30 7.23
N LYS A 63 7.28 -17.57 7.18
CA LYS A 63 7.97 -18.21 8.31
C LYS A 63 7.86 -17.35 9.57
N GLU A 64 7.75 -18.01 10.72
CA GLU A 64 7.62 -17.37 12.04
C GLU A 64 8.61 -16.23 12.27
N GLN A 65 9.88 -16.41 11.88
CA GLN A 65 10.94 -15.40 12.00
C GLN A 65 10.67 -14.08 11.23
N TYR A 66 9.72 -14.08 10.30
CA TYR A 66 9.33 -12.92 9.51
C TYR A 66 7.90 -12.44 9.84
N CYS A 67 7.21 -13.13 10.75
CA CYS A 67 5.88 -12.76 11.18
C CYS A 67 5.96 -11.84 12.40
N ASN A 68 5.71 -10.55 12.19
CA ASN A 68 5.59 -9.59 13.25
C ASN A 68 4.17 -9.59 13.82
N HIS A 69 4.03 -9.76 15.13
CA HIS A 69 2.74 -9.84 15.81
C HIS A 69 1.81 -8.62 15.58
N ILE A 70 2.34 -7.46 15.18
CA ILE A 70 1.55 -6.25 14.86
C ILE A 70 1.28 -6.14 13.36
N THR A 71 2.34 -6.25 12.55
CA THR A 71 2.34 -5.88 11.13
C THR A 71 2.20 -7.06 10.16
N GLY A 72 2.28 -8.30 10.66
CA GLY A 72 2.24 -9.50 9.85
C GLY A 72 3.60 -9.79 9.20
N CYS A 73 3.57 -10.31 7.97
CA CYS A 73 4.79 -10.70 7.26
C CYS A 73 5.63 -9.48 6.86
N GLN A 74 6.84 -9.40 7.41
CA GLN A 74 7.84 -8.45 7.00
C GLN A 74 8.60 -9.02 5.79
N GLU A 75 8.77 -8.20 4.75
CA GLU A 75 9.50 -8.61 3.56
C GLU A 75 10.90 -9.08 3.95
N VAL A 76 11.16 -10.36 3.71
CA VAL A 76 12.53 -10.86 3.65
C VAL A 76 13.19 -10.17 2.47
N PRO A 77 14.46 -9.74 2.58
CA PRO A 77 15.26 -9.46 1.40
C PRO A 77 15.42 -10.78 0.63
N ASP A 78 14.44 -11.12 -0.18
CA ASP A 78 14.53 -12.26 -1.07
C ASP A 78 15.54 -11.87 -2.17
N PRO A 79 16.63 -12.63 -2.36
CA PRO A 79 17.51 -12.41 -3.51
C PRO A 79 16.81 -12.63 -4.86
N CYS A 80 15.58 -13.17 -4.83
CA CYS A 80 14.74 -13.42 -6.00
C CYS A 80 13.46 -12.58 -6.05
N SER A 81 13.06 -11.88 -4.97
CA SER A 81 11.98 -10.90 -5.04
C SER A 81 12.65 -9.58 -5.39
N SER A 82 12.70 -9.29 -6.69
CA SER A 82 13.02 -7.95 -7.17
C SER A 82 12.08 -6.98 -6.45
N THR A 83 12.66 -6.21 -5.53
CA THR A 83 12.03 -5.11 -4.80
C THR A 83 11.05 -4.38 -5.72
N LYS A 84 9.76 -4.51 -5.44
CA LYS A 84 8.80 -3.45 -5.77
C LYS A 84 8.31 -2.76 -4.51
N ARG A 85 9.24 -2.53 -3.56
CA ARG A 85 9.14 -1.37 -2.68
C ARG A 85 9.90 -0.20 -3.29
N SER A 86 9.33 0.35 -4.36
CA SER A 86 9.54 1.77 -4.65
C SER A 86 8.43 2.55 -3.93
N SER A 87 8.63 2.77 -2.63
CA SER A 87 8.09 3.97 -1.99
C SER A 87 9.12 5.08 -2.12
N THR A 88 9.64 5.30 -3.33
CA THR A 88 10.03 6.63 -3.74
C THR A 88 8.87 7.17 -4.56
N ASN A 89 8.47 8.39 -4.25
CA ASN A 89 7.34 9.04 -4.86
C ASN A 89 7.65 9.33 -6.35
N GLU A 90 7.63 8.31 -7.21
CA GLU A 90 7.84 8.47 -8.66
C GLU A 90 6.79 9.42 -9.25
N ALA A 91 5.57 9.38 -8.71
CA ALA A 91 4.51 10.33 -9.03
C ALA A 91 4.86 11.79 -8.62
N MET A 92 5.63 11.99 -7.54
CA MET A 92 6.04 13.33 -7.07
C MET A 92 7.15 13.91 -7.95
N LEU A 93 8.11 13.08 -8.39
CA LEU A 93 9.17 13.51 -9.31
C LEU A 93 8.59 13.93 -10.66
N ILE A 94 7.70 13.11 -11.26
CA ILE A 94 7.06 13.43 -12.55
C ILE A 94 6.28 14.74 -12.45
N SER A 95 5.54 14.94 -11.36
CA SER A 95 4.77 16.18 -11.13
C SER A 95 5.68 17.41 -11.10
N THR A 96 6.79 17.38 -10.36
CA THR A 96 7.72 18.53 -10.29
C THR A 96 8.32 18.89 -11.64
N ILE A 97 8.73 17.90 -12.44
CA ILE A 97 9.31 18.12 -13.78
C ILE A 97 8.27 18.79 -14.69
N VAL A 98 7.04 18.29 -14.71
CA VAL A 98 5.96 18.87 -15.54
C VAL A 98 5.70 20.34 -15.18
N PHE A 99 5.60 20.67 -13.88
CA PHE A 99 5.39 22.05 -13.45
C PHE A 99 6.55 22.98 -13.86
N THR A 100 7.80 22.52 -13.75
CA THR A 100 8.96 23.34 -14.14
C THR A 100 8.99 23.61 -15.65
N LEU A 101 8.69 22.61 -16.48
CA LEU A 101 8.64 22.78 -17.94
C LEU A 101 7.56 23.78 -18.35
N ILE A 102 6.38 23.69 -17.76
CA ILE A 102 5.28 24.63 -18.03
C ILE A 102 5.70 26.06 -17.65
N ALA A 103 6.32 26.25 -16.48
CA ALA A 103 6.75 27.57 -16.03
C ALA A 103 7.79 28.20 -16.97
N VAL A 104 8.76 27.42 -17.47
CA VAL A 104 9.79 27.90 -18.42
C VAL A 104 9.17 28.29 -19.76
N LEU A 105 8.23 27.50 -20.28
CA LEU A 105 7.52 27.80 -21.52
C LEU A 105 6.69 29.09 -21.39
N GLN A 106 5.96 29.25 -20.29
CA GLN A 106 5.17 30.45 -20.03
C GLN A 106 6.06 31.69 -19.87
N PHE A 107 7.16 31.58 -19.12
CA PHE A 107 8.08 32.68 -18.89
C PHE A 107 8.78 33.12 -20.19
N SER A 108 9.25 32.16 -21.00
CA SER A 108 9.88 32.46 -22.29
C SER A 108 8.92 33.08 -23.30
N ALA A 109 7.67 32.58 -23.38
CA ALA A 109 6.62 33.19 -24.20
C ALA A 109 6.32 34.62 -23.75
N TYR A 110 6.21 34.86 -22.44
CA TYR A 110 5.99 36.20 -21.87
C TYR A 110 7.11 37.18 -22.23
N LEU A 111 8.37 36.77 -22.07
CA LEU A 111 9.52 37.61 -22.44
C LEU A 111 9.55 37.91 -23.94
N SER A 112 9.24 36.92 -24.77
CA SER A 112 9.18 37.09 -26.23
C SER A 112 8.08 38.10 -26.62
N LEU A 113 6.88 37.96 -26.06
CA LEU A 113 5.78 38.89 -26.28
C LEU A 113 6.11 40.31 -25.80
N ARG A 114 6.73 40.44 -24.63
CA ARG A 114 7.19 41.73 -24.09
C ARG A 114 8.26 42.37 -24.97
N PHE A 115 9.19 41.59 -25.51
CA PHE A 115 10.22 42.07 -26.42
C PHE A 115 9.61 42.55 -27.74
N ILE A 116 8.70 41.77 -28.33
CA ILE A 116 7.97 42.15 -29.54
C ILE A 116 7.18 43.44 -29.33
N HIS A 117 6.51 43.59 -28.19
CA HIS A 117 5.79 44.82 -27.84
C HIS A 117 6.72 46.01 -27.53
N LYS A 118 7.98 45.78 -27.17
CA LYS A 118 8.98 46.85 -26.98
C LYS A 118 9.63 47.31 -28.29
N VAL A 119 9.73 46.41 -29.27
CA VAL A 119 10.36 46.68 -30.59
C VAL A 119 9.37 47.32 -31.56
N LYS A 120 8.06 47.19 -31.30
CA LYS A 120 6.99 47.89 -32.01
C LYS A 120 6.64 49.20 -31.31
#